data_AF-A0A530YBD8-F1
#
_entry.id   AF-A0A530YBD8-F1
#
_cell.length_a   1.000
_cell.length_b   1.000
_cell.length_c   1.000
_cell.angle_alpha   90.00
_cell.angle_beta   90.00
_cell.angle_gamma   90.00
#
_symmetry.space_group_name_H-M   'P 1'
#
loop_
_entity.id
_entity.type
_entity.pdbx_description
1 polymer ?
#
loop_
_entity_poly.entity_id
_entity_poly.type
_entity_poly.pdbx_seq_one_letter_code
_entity_poly.pdbx_strand_id
1 'polypeptide(L)' 'LVGVAFKGKYRGQTQKWFAFRFHGDLSEIEINPPPGGHTAEFDRWAWRPMEELPDLIVPFKRQVYEDVVAAFRHLVA' A
#
# COMPACT_ATOMS: atom_id res chain seq x y z
N LEU A 1 6.31 13.29 -15.59
CA LEU A 1 7.49 12.57 -16.10
C LEU A 1 7.78 11.34 -15.23
N VAL A 2 7.11 10.22 -15.51
CA VAL A 2 7.27 8.94 -14.75
C VAL A 2 8.60 8.24 -15.07
N GLY A 3 9.30 8.63 -16.15
CA GLY A 3 10.56 8.00 -16.59
C GLY A 3 11.85 8.58 -16.02
N VAL A 4 11.82 9.77 -15.39
CA VAL A 4 13.05 10.43 -14.91
C VAL A 4 13.57 9.78 -13.62
N ALA A 5 12.68 9.28 -12.76
CA ALA A 5 13.06 8.62 -11.51
C ALA A 5 13.81 7.28 -11.70
N PHE A 6 13.70 6.65 -12.88
CA PHE A 6 14.27 5.32 -13.15
C PHE A 6 15.33 5.30 -14.25
N LYS A 7 15.95 6.45 -14.59
CA LYS A 7 16.90 6.58 -15.71
C LYS A 7 16.36 5.98 -17.03
N GLY A 8 15.04 6.04 -17.25
CA GLY A 8 14.39 5.45 -18.43
C GLY A 8 14.38 3.92 -18.51
N LYS A 9 14.90 3.18 -17.50
CA LYS A 9 14.99 1.72 -17.54
C LYS A 9 13.63 1.04 -17.37
N TYR A 10 12.72 1.65 -16.63
CA TYR A 10 11.40 1.09 -16.32
C TYR A 10 10.31 2.11 -16.60
N ARG A 11 9.19 1.62 -17.14
CA ARG A 11 8.02 2.45 -17.53
C ARG A 11 6.88 2.43 -16.52
N GLY A 12 6.98 1.59 -15.49
CA GLY A 12 5.94 1.42 -14.48
C GLY A 12 6.05 0.08 -13.78
N GLN A 13 4.97 -0.31 -13.11
CA GLN A 13 4.85 -1.55 -12.36
C GLN A 13 3.56 -2.26 -12.79
N THR A 14 3.65 -3.56 -13.07
CA THR A 14 2.48 -4.44 -13.15
C THR A 14 2.26 -5.02 -11.77
N GLN A 15 1.06 -4.86 -11.22
CA GLN A 15 0.77 -5.19 -9.83
C GLN A 15 -0.34 -6.26 -9.72
N LYS A 16 -0.23 -7.14 -8.74
CA LYS A 16 -1.31 -8.01 -8.26
C LYS A 16 -1.58 -7.63 -6.81
N TRP A 17 -2.85 -7.47 -6.47
CA TRP A 17 -3.28 -7.05 -5.13
C TRP A 17 -3.98 -8.20 -4.41
N PHE A 18 -3.80 -8.24 -3.10
CA PHE A 18 -4.38 -9.24 -2.20
C PHE A 18 -4.96 -8.53 -0.99
N ALA A 19 -6.11 -9.02 -0.51
CA ALA A 19 -6.74 -8.54 0.71
C ALA A 19 -6.56 -9.58 1.83
N PHE A 20 -6.19 -9.12 3.01
CA PHE A 20 -5.98 -9.97 4.19
C PHE A 20 -6.81 -9.46 5.36
N ARG A 21 -7.32 -10.39 6.18
CA ARG A 21 -7.86 -10.08 7.50
C ARG A 21 -6.77 -10.28 8.54
N PHE A 22 -6.42 -9.22 9.26
CA PHE A 22 -5.45 -9.29 10.34
C PHE A 22 -6.12 -9.91 11.58
N HIS A 23 -5.54 -10.98 12.11
CA HIS A 23 -6.02 -11.72 13.28
C HIS A 23 -5.01 -11.73 14.44
N GLY A 24 -3.84 -11.11 14.26
CA GLY A 24 -2.79 -11.05 15.28
C GLY A 24 -2.97 -9.90 16.25
N ASP A 25 -1.99 -9.76 17.14
CA ASP A 25 -1.93 -8.65 18.08
C ASP A 25 -1.34 -7.39 17.43
N LEU A 26 -1.80 -6.21 17.82
CA LEU A 26 -1.28 -4.95 17.27
C LEU A 26 0.23 -4.78 17.48
N SER A 27 0.80 -5.40 18.53
CA SER A 27 2.24 -5.42 18.79
C SER A 27 3.04 -6.14 17.71
N GLU A 28 2.42 -6.98 16.89
CA GLU A 28 3.08 -7.66 15.77
C GLU A 28 3.34 -6.72 14.58
N ILE A 29 2.72 -5.53 14.55
CA ILE A 29 2.94 -4.54 13.49
C ILE A 29 4.17 -3.68 13.81
N GLU A 30 5.35 -4.27 13.65
CA GLU A 30 6.65 -3.61 13.79
C GLU A 30 7.18 -3.14 12.43
N ILE A 31 7.11 -1.83 12.16
CA ILE A 31 7.54 -1.25 10.87
C ILE A 31 8.91 -0.55 10.93
N ASN A 32 9.36 -0.14 12.11
CA ASN A 32 10.59 0.62 12.31
C ASN A 32 11.16 0.47 13.74
N PRO A 33 12.26 -0.29 13.95
CA PRO A 33 12.94 -1.09 12.94
C PRO A 33 12.06 -2.28 12.52
N PRO A 34 12.03 -2.67 11.24
CA PRO A 34 11.37 -3.91 10.87
C PRO A 34 12.16 -5.12 11.40
N PRO A 35 11.48 -6.25 11.67
CA PRO A 35 12.14 -7.50 12.03
C PRO A 35 13.19 -7.92 10.99
N GLY A 36 14.22 -8.65 11.43
CA GLY A 36 15.25 -9.20 10.53
C GLY A 36 16.31 -8.21 10.04
N GLY A 37 16.34 -6.98 10.58
CA GLY A 37 17.41 -6.01 10.30
C GLY A 37 17.34 -5.36 8.92
N HIS A 38 16.18 -5.40 8.27
CA HIS A 38 15.95 -4.74 7.00
C HIS A 38 15.83 -3.21 7.15
N THR A 39 16.03 -2.48 6.06
CA THR A 39 15.74 -1.04 6.02
C THR A 39 14.23 -0.82 6.11
N ALA A 40 13.78 0.10 6.97
CA ALA A 40 12.38 0.45 7.09
C ALA A 40 11.84 1.05 5.78
N GLU A 41 10.74 0.49 5.26
CA GLU A 41 9.99 1.08 4.14
C GLU A 41 9.01 2.16 4.63
N PHE A 42 8.49 1.99 5.84
CA PHE A 42 7.50 2.88 6.46
C PHE A 42 8.02 3.42 7.79
N ASP A 43 7.68 4.68 8.09
CA ASP A 43 7.99 5.32 9.36
C ASP A 43 6.81 5.31 10.34
N ARG A 44 5.57 5.25 9.82
CA ARG A 44 4.32 5.29 10.56
C ARG A 44 3.26 4.44 9.88
N TRP A 45 2.32 3.92 10.69
CA TRP A 45 1.14 3.21 10.20
C TRP A 45 -0.10 3.62 11.01
N ALA A 46 -1.28 3.44 10.42
CA ALA A 46 -2.56 3.56 11.09
C ALA A 46 -3.60 2.71 10.36
N TRP A 47 -4.58 2.18 11.09
CA TRP A 47 -5.80 1.64 10.48
C TRP A 47 -6.64 2.79 9.91
N ARG A 48 -7.10 2.64 8.68
CA ARG A 48 -7.99 3.60 7.98
C ARG A 48 -9.13 2.84 7.29
N PRO A 49 -10.32 3.45 7.16
CA PRO A 49 -11.35 2.94 6.26
C PRO A 49 -10.79 2.75 4.85
N MET A 50 -11.17 1.63 4.21
CA MET A 50 -10.65 1.27 2.88
C MET A 50 -11.02 2.33 1.83
N GLU A 51 -12.17 2.97 1.99
CA GLU A 51 -12.70 3.99 1.10
C GLU A 51 -11.86 5.27 1.07
N GLU A 52 -11.07 5.53 2.12
CA GLU A 52 -10.22 6.72 2.22
C GLU A 52 -8.84 6.52 1.55
N LEU A 53 -8.47 5.29 1.19
CA LEU A 53 -7.14 5.00 0.65
C LEU A 53 -6.79 5.80 -0.62
N PRO A 54 -7.70 6.05 -1.58
CA PRO A 54 -7.42 6.88 -2.76
C PRO A 54 -7.05 8.33 -2.46
N ASP A 55 -7.44 8.86 -1.29
CA ASP A 55 -7.12 10.22 -0.87
C ASP A 55 -5.77 10.32 -0.17
N LEU A 56 -5.31 9.22 0.43
CA LEU A 56 -4.04 9.15 1.17
C LEU A 56 -2.84 8.83 0.26
N ILE A 57 -3.08 8.20 -0.89
CA ILE A 57 -2.02 7.75 -1.81
C ILE A 57 -1.48 8.89 -2.68
N VAL A 58 -0.25 8.73 -3.17
CA VAL A 58 0.35 9.62 -4.16
C VAL A 58 -0.50 9.73 -5.44
N PRO A 59 -0.65 10.93 -6.05
CA PRO A 59 -1.63 11.16 -7.10
C PRO A 59 -1.56 10.22 -8.31
N PHE A 60 -0.36 9.84 -8.75
CA PHE A 60 -0.21 8.99 -9.94
C PHE A 60 -0.63 7.52 -9.72
N LYS A 61 -0.84 7.09 -8.46
CA LYS A 61 -1.35 5.75 -8.12
C LYS A 61 -2.85 5.75 -7.79
N ARG A 62 -3.52 6.91 -7.78
CA ARG A 62 -4.91 7.03 -7.33
C ARG A 62 -5.84 6.05 -8.02
N GLN A 63 -5.81 5.99 -9.36
CA GLN A 63 -6.67 5.07 -10.12
C GLN A 63 -6.48 3.61 -9.70
N VAL A 64 -5.24 3.18 -9.49
CA VAL A 64 -4.95 1.81 -9.03
C VAL A 64 -5.59 1.56 -7.68
N TYR A 65 -5.59 2.53 -6.78
CA TYR A 65 -6.19 2.40 -5.45
C TYR A 65 -7.73 2.42 -5.52
N GLU A 66 -8.33 3.25 -6.37
CA GLU A 66 -9.77 3.22 -6.63
C GLU A 66 -10.22 1.83 -7.12
N ASP A 67 -9.47 1.23 -8.05
CA ASP A 67 -9.76 -0.10 -8.58
C ASP A 67 -9.62 -1.20 -7.50
N VAL A 68 -8.62 -1.08 -6.63
CA VAL A 68 -8.40 -2.00 -5.50
C VAL A 68 -9.55 -1.91 -4.49
N VAL A 69 -9.99 -0.70 -4.14
CA VAL A 69 -11.15 -0.49 -3.25
C VAL A 69 -12.40 -1.09 -3.88
N ALA A 70 -12.67 -0.79 -5.16
CA ALA A 70 -13.82 -1.34 -5.87
C ALA A 70 -13.82 -2.88 -5.90
N ALA A 71 -12.65 -3.49 -6.10
CA ALA A 71 -12.49 -4.94 -6.13
C ALA A 71 -12.76 -5.59 -4.76
N PHE A 72 -12.34 -4.97 -3.66
CA PHE A 72 -12.38 -5.58 -2.32
C PHE A 72 -13.46 -5.06 -1.38
N ARG A 73 -14.24 -4.03 -1.75
CA ARG A 73 -15.29 -3.46 -0.90
C ARG A 73 -16.29 -4.49 -0.34
N HIS A 74 -16.50 -5.59 -1.07
CA HIS A 74 -17.40 -6.67 -0.66
C HIS A 74 -16.90 -7.49 0.54
N LEU A 75 -15.63 -7.33 0.94
CA LEU A 75 -15.03 -8.00 2.10
C LEU A 75 -15.24 -7.26 3.41
N VAL A 76 -15.75 -6.03 3.36
CA VAL A 76 -15.87 -5.11 4.51
C VAL A 76 -17.32 -4.97 5.01
N ALA A 77 -18.23 -5.81 4.50
CA ALA A 77 -19.64 -5.84 4.90
C ALA A 77 -19.87 -6.44 6.29
#